data_AF-A0AAQ3LEL0-F1
#
_entry.id   AF-A0AAQ3LEL0-F1
#
_cell.length_a   1.000
_cell.length_b   1.000
_cell.length_c   1.000
_cell.angle_alpha   90.00
_cell.angle_beta   90.00
_cell.angle_gamma   90.00
#
_symmetry.space_group_name_H-M   'P 1'
#
loop_
_entity.id
_entity.type
_entity.pdbx_description
1 polymer ?
#
loop_
_entity_poly.entity_id
_entity_poly.type
_entity_poly.pdbx_seq_one_letter_code
_entity_poly.pdbx_strand_id
1 'polypeptide(L)'
;MSAETLWIEPENFPMLRHWKMSRQASVDCLSGAQDGRKRDLADATDSTIISIEKPGNYRLWVRGFDAAGNSPGKRHFRVGINGQTSNIAFGTHGKYGLEWQSGGEFELSAGECQIDVIDTSSFWARIDKIMLTTELIYTPEGKGGEENIRHLNKGNTANETPLFNDGITIDANFPGGNIIVSGREQNTFFIRQDLRDNMMDWFYWCFRVRGASGKKLTFKFTGTRAIGVHGPAISTDFSKWKWLGLSQPDEYGEFSYSFEQGEDLVFFSNAIPYVKKNLDEFLEDHRPDKNLDISTLAHTKKGTPVPMITLGRKMEEHTKKIVIVARQHASESMGSYVLEGFMEAFLSQTQVGHWFQSNTTCICIPLVDIDGVEAGDQGKGRSPRDHNQDYTTNKANTYLEIAAIQELLLSLPKKEVCALIDIHCPGLYGRGHELIFQVGQESPLHWQEQVKFAKALEKAENDNKLPYKANNDMAKGEGWNHKSELSTKFSTWSASHFDCLVTTFEFPYANAEGTVVDQDSARAFGKRLCVALKSYLSDSEK
;
A
#
# COMPACT_ATOMS: atom_id res chain seq x y z
N MET A 1 28.96 33.73 16.00
CA MET A 1 28.16 32.91 15.06
C MET A 1 26.72 33.38 15.17
N SER A 2 25.96 33.47 14.08
CA SER A 2 24.54 33.85 14.14
C SER A 2 23.77 32.80 14.95
N ALA A 3 22.88 33.24 15.83
CA ALA A 3 22.01 32.32 16.56
C ALA A 3 21.19 31.47 15.57
N GLU A 4 21.09 30.18 15.87
CA GLU A 4 20.24 29.21 15.21
C GLU A 4 19.06 28.90 16.12
N THR A 5 17.84 29.06 15.59
CA THR A 5 16.58 28.77 16.27
C THR A 5 15.76 27.88 15.35
N LEU A 6 15.40 26.70 15.84
CA LEU A 6 14.72 25.65 15.12
C LEU A 6 13.31 25.49 15.69
N TRP A 7 12.29 25.66 14.85
CA TRP A 7 10.89 25.50 15.19
C TRP A 7 10.35 24.18 14.63
N ILE A 8 9.71 23.41 15.50
CA ILE A 8 9.17 22.09 15.19
C ILE A 8 7.69 22.08 15.57
N GLU A 9 6.85 21.68 14.63
CA GLU A 9 5.39 21.63 14.79
C GLU A 9 4.89 20.20 15.04
N PRO A 10 3.77 20.03 15.76
CA PRO A 10 3.22 18.72 16.13
C PRO A 10 2.87 17.84 14.93
N GLU A 11 2.54 18.44 13.79
CA GLU A 11 2.26 17.77 12.51
C GLU A 11 3.49 17.05 11.95
N ASN A 12 4.67 17.33 12.50
CA ASN A 12 5.94 16.80 12.02
C ASN A 12 6.31 15.48 12.68
N PHE A 13 5.50 15.07 13.66
CA PHE A 13 5.57 13.76 14.24
C PHE A 13 4.75 12.79 13.39
N PRO A 14 5.30 11.63 13.02
CA PRO A 14 4.66 10.65 12.15
C PRO A 14 3.47 9.95 12.81
N MET A 15 3.07 10.32 14.03
CA MET A 15 1.89 9.86 14.75
C MET A 15 1.96 8.36 15.04
N LEU A 16 2.52 8.00 16.19
CA LEU A 16 2.55 6.63 16.67
C LEU A 16 1.34 6.32 17.57
N ARG A 17 0.58 5.27 17.19
CA ARG A 17 -0.45 4.55 17.96
C ARG A 17 -1.46 5.42 18.74
N HIS A 18 -1.02 5.99 19.86
CA HIS A 18 -1.86 6.67 20.85
C HIS A 18 -1.76 8.20 20.83
N TRP A 19 -0.79 8.73 20.09
CA TRP A 19 -0.76 10.14 19.76
C TRP A 19 -1.71 10.44 18.61
N LYS A 20 -2.41 11.55 18.70
CA LYS A 20 -3.34 12.02 17.65
C LYS A 20 -3.28 13.53 17.49
N MET A 21 -3.64 14.03 16.32
CA MET A 21 -3.85 15.45 16.12
C MET A 21 -5.18 15.86 16.74
N SER A 22 -5.16 16.97 17.45
CA SER A 22 -6.36 17.63 17.94
C SER A 22 -6.19 19.14 17.86
N ARG A 23 -7.27 19.88 18.09
CA ARG A 23 -7.25 21.34 18.11
C ARG A 23 -7.42 21.85 19.54
N GLN A 24 -6.59 22.81 19.94
CA GLN A 24 -6.67 23.51 21.22
C GLN A 24 -6.46 25.00 20.98
N ALA A 25 -7.36 25.87 21.47
CA ALA A 25 -7.21 27.33 21.32
C ALA A 25 -6.90 27.80 19.87
N SER A 26 -7.54 27.16 18.88
CA SER A 26 -7.39 27.42 17.43
C SER A 26 -6.04 27.06 16.81
N VAL A 27 -5.16 26.37 17.54
CA VAL A 27 -3.94 25.75 17.00
C VAL A 27 -4.06 24.23 17.01
N ASP A 28 -3.35 23.60 16.10
CA ASP A 28 -3.25 22.15 16.04
C ASP A 28 -2.22 21.68 17.07
N CYS A 29 -2.49 20.53 17.68
CA CYS A 29 -1.72 20.00 18.79
C CYS A 29 -1.62 18.47 18.70
N LEU A 30 -0.42 17.96 18.96
CA LEU A 30 -0.24 16.54 19.22
C LEU A 30 -0.82 16.22 20.59
N SER A 31 -1.66 15.18 20.67
CA SER A 31 -2.45 14.86 21.86
C SER A 31 -2.29 13.40 22.27
N GLY A 32 -1.93 13.18 23.52
CA GLY A 32 -1.69 11.86 24.09
C GLY A 32 -2.96 11.09 24.45
N ALA A 33 -2.75 9.95 25.10
CA ALA A 33 -3.79 9.02 25.48
C ALA A 33 -4.72 9.58 26.58
N GLN A 34 -5.89 8.97 26.74
CA GLN A 34 -7.00 9.55 27.52
C GLN A 34 -7.58 8.60 28.57
N ASP A 35 -7.06 7.37 28.64
CA ASP A 35 -7.62 6.28 29.42
C ASP A 35 -6.90 6.04 30.76
N GLY A 36 -5.84 6.81 31.05
CA GLY A 36 -5.05 6.68 32.28
C GLY A 36 -4.27 5.36 32.40
N ARG A 37 -4.22 4.55 31.34
CA ARG A 37 -3.51 3.26 31.36
C ARG A 37 -2.01 3.48 31.23
N LYS A 38 -1.24 2.82 32.10
CA LYS A 38 0.21 2.82 31.99
C LYS A 38 0.61 2.11 30.70
N ARG A 39 1.49 2.75 29.92
CA ARG A 39 1.99 2.25 28.64
C ARG A 39 3.49 2.04 28.72
N ASP A 40 3.93 1.10 27.91
CA ASP A 40 5.31 0.83 27.59
C ASP A 40 5.91 2.05 26.89
N LEU A 41 7.22 2.26 27.00
CA LEU A 41 7.88 3.46 26.46
C LEU A 41 7.64 3.61 24.95
N ALA A 42 7.70 2.51 24.20
CA ALA A 42 7.47 2.50 22.77
C ALA A 42 6.04 2.92 22.39
N ASP A 43 5.04 2.59 23.21
CA ASP A 43 3.63 2.93 22.95
C ASP A 43 3.26 4.34 23.42
N ALA A 44 4.05 4.90 24.34
CA ALA A 44 3.87 6.26 24.85
C ALA A 44 4.65 7.31 24.04
N THR A 45 5.54 6.90 23.14
CA THR A 45 6.48 7.78 22.45
C THR A 45 6.09 7.99 20.99
N ASP A 46 6.16 9.23 20.54
CA ASP A 46 6.20 9.59 19.11
C ASP A 46 7.51 10.32 18.83
N SER A 47 8.06 10.18 17.63
CA SER A 47 9.42 10.61 17.33
C SER A 47 9.51 11.29 15.98
N THR A 48 10.22 12.40 15.91
CA THR A 48 10.61 13.03 14.64
C THR A 48 12.12 13.17 14.55
N ILE A 49 12.67 13.13 13.34
CA ILE A 49 14.10 13.26 13.11
C ILE A 49 14.32 14.58 12.37
N ILE A 50 15.17 15.45 12.91
CA ILE A 50 15.53 16.73 12.30
C ILE A 50 17.02 16.76 11.93
N SER A 51 17.38 17.63 11.00
CA SER A 51 18.78 17.91 10.67
C SER A 51 19.27 19.16 11.41
N ILE A 52 20.32 19.02 12.21
CA ILE A 52 21.03 20.12 12.87
C ILE A 52 22.15 20.60 11.94
N GLU A 53 22.13 21.86 11.52
CA GLU A 53 23.14 22.39 10.62
C GLU A 53 24.44 22.74 11.36
N LYS A 54 24.33 23.30 12.57
CA LYS A 54 25.49 23.73 13.36
C LYS A 54 25.56 22.99 14.68
N PRO A 55 26.71 22.39 15.02
CA PRO A 55 26.90 21.83 16.34
C PRO A 55 26.88 22.96 17.39
N GLY A 56 26.39 22.67 18.59
CA GLY A 56 26.34 23.65 19.65
C GLY A 56 25.51 23.21 20.84
N ASN A 57 25.47 24.06 21.86
CA ASN A 57 24.55 23.87 22.97
C ASN A 57 23.21 24.55 22.66
N TYR A 58 22.14 23.77 22.69
CA TYR A 58 20.78 24.22 22.36
C TYR A 58 19.91 24.20 23.61
N ARG A 59 19.17 25.28 23.83
CA ARG A 59 18.08 25.30 24.81
C ARG A 59 16.81 24.74 24.21
N LEU A 60 16.22 23.77 24.89
CA LEU A 60 14.90 23.23 24.58
C LEU A 60 13.82 24.09 25.21
N TRP A 61 12.83 24.46 24.41
CA TRP A 61 11.58 25.06 24.85
C TRP A 61 10.42 24.28 24.26
N VAL A 62 9.37 24.09 25.06
CA VAL A 62 8.17 23.38 24.62
C VAL A 62 6.94 24.17 25.03
N ARG A 63 6.02 24.35 24.08
CA ARG A 63 4.71 24.93 24.31
C ARG A 63 3.71 23.82 24.54
N GLY A 64 3.41 23.59 25.81
CA GLY A 64 2.51 22.52 26.27
C GLY A 64 1.23 23.08 26.88
N PHE A 65 0.18 22.26 26.94
CA PHE A 65 -1.08 22.64 27.58
C PHE A 65 -1.12 22.19 29.04
N ASP A 66 -1.59 23.07 29.92
CA ASP A 66 -2.06 22.73 31.26
C ASP A 66 -3.46 23.30 31.51
N ALA A 67 -4.22 22.70 32.44
CA ALA A 67 -5.52 23.19 32.86
C ALA A 67 -5.53 23.47 34.36
N ALA A 68 -5.07 24.67 34.73
CA ALA A 68 -5.02 25.14 36.12
C ALA A 68 -6.31 24.88 36.94
N GLY A 69 -7.48 25.03 36.30
CA GLY A 69 -8.79 24.82 36.93
C GLY A 69 -9.34 23.39 36.86
N ASN A 70 -8.65 22.46 36.22
CA ASN A 70 -9.14 21.09 36.02
C ASN A 70 -7.98 20.09 35.97
N SER A 71 -7.59 19.56 37.13
CA SER A 71 -6.45 18.65 37.29
C SER A 71 -5.13 19.25 36.80
N PRO A 72 -4.63 20.33 37.45
CA PRO A 72 -3.38 21.00 37.07
C PRO A 72 -2.21 20.02 37.09
N GLY A 73 -1.33 20.13 36.09
CA GLY A 73 -0.11 19.33 35.96
C GLY A 73 -0.33 17.85 35.69
N LYS A 74 -1.57 17.38 35.49
CA LYS A 74 -1.86 15.96 35.20
C LYS A 74 -1.67 15.58 33.73
N ARG A 75 -1.64 16.54 32.81
CA ARG A 75 -1.53 16.33 31.35
C ARG A 75 -0.09 16.32 30.88
N HIS A 76 0.77 15.66 31.66
CA HIS A 76 2.20 15.86 31.57
C HIS A 76 2.88 14.89 30.60
N PHE A 77 3.89 15.40 29.92
CA PHE A 77 4.70 14.64 28.96
C PHE A 77 6.16 15.05 29.08
N ARG A 78 7.06 14.30 28.46
CA ARG A 78 8.48 14.62 28.38
C ARG A 78 8.93 14.72 26.94
N VAL A 79 10.03 15.41 26.71
CA VAL A 79 10.69 15.46 25.41
C VAL A 79 12.06 14.81 25.52
N GLY A 80 12.38 13.89 24.62
CA GLY A 80 13.71 13.31 24.48
C GLY A 80 14.46 13.97 23.32
N ILE A 81 15.76 14.17 23.51
CA ILE A 81 16.68 14.65 22.48
C ILE A 81 17.82 13.63 22.39
N ASN A 82 17.93 12.92 21.26
CA ASN A 82 18.91 11.84 21.07
C ASN A 82 18.92 10.82 22.23
N GLY A 83 17.74 10.40 22.68
CA GLY A 83 17.57 9.46 23.80
C GLY A 83 17.77 10.08 25.19
N GLN A 84 18.26 11.31 25.30
CA GLN A 84 18.33 12.04 26.57
C GLN A 84 16.99 12.73 26.86
N THR A 85 16.27 12.24 27.87
CA THR A 85 14.99 12.84 28.27
C THR A 85 15.19 14.16 29.03
N SER A 86 14.30 15.13 28.77
CA SER A 86 14.19 16.37 29.53
C SER A 86 14.09 16.12 31.03
N ASN A 87 14.74 16.96 31.83
CA ASN A 87 14.73 16.85 33.29
C ASN A 87 13.36 17.18 33.90
N ILE A 88 12.61 18.09 33.27
CA ILE A 88 11.25 18.43 33.65
C ILE A 88 10.21 17.63 32.85
N ALA A 89 8.98 17.58 33.39
CA ALA A 89 7.80 17.22 32.63
C ALA A 89 7.08 18.49 32.19
N PHE A 90 6.70 18.56 30.93
CA PHE A 90 5.94 19.65 30.32
C PHE A 90 4.44 19.49 30.59
N GLY A 91 3.65 20.56 30.38
CA GLY A 91 2.23 20.57 30.73
C GLY A 91 1.99 20.65 32.25
N THR A 92 2.94 21.26 32.97
CA THR A 92 2.98 21.34 34.44
C THR A 92 3.14 22.77 34.97
N HIS A 93 2.95 23.77 34.10
CA HIS A 93 3.20 25.18 34.41
C HIS A 93 2.13 25.83 35.30
N GLY A 94 1.02 25.16 35.61
CA GLY A 94 0.01 25.64 36.56
C GLY A 94 -0.86 26.79 36.06
N LYS A 95 -0.85 27.07 34.75
CA LYS A 95 -1.74 28.06 34.10
C LYS A 95 -2.75 27.34 33.21
N TYR A 96 -3.89 27.95 32.94
CA TYR A 96 -4.84 27.40 31.95
C TYR A 96 -4.43 27.85 30.55
N GLY A 97 -4.18 26.89 29.65
CA GLY A 97 -3.83 27.18 28.26
C GLY A 97 -2.46 26.64 27.86
N LEU A 98 -1.98 27.11 26.72
CA LEU A 98 -0.70 26.74 26.12
C LEU A 98 0.39 27.73 26.57
N GLU A 99 1.42 27.24 27.26
CA GLU A 99 2.53 28.06 27.75
C GLU A 99 3.88 27.42 27.47
N TRP A 100 4.90 28.26 27.35
CA TRP A 100 6.28 27.84 27.15
C TRP A 100 6.94 27.41 28.46
N GLN A 101 7.58 26.24 28.45
CA GLN A 101 8.43 25.75 29.53
C GLN A 101 9.82 25.40 28.95
N SER A 102 10.88 25.78 29.67
CA SER A 102 12.25 25.41 29.31
C SER A 102 12.55 23.97 29.74
N GLY A 103 13.01 23.15 28.80
CA GLY A 103 13.38 21.75 28.99
C GLY A 103 14.84 21.53 29.38
N GLY A 104 15.60 22.60 29.58
CA GLY A 104 17.04 22.55 29.80
C GLY A 104 17.85 22.71 28.52
N GLU A 105 19.12 22.35 28.59
CA GLU A 105 20.10 22.51 27.53
C GLU A 105 20.63 21.14 27.08
N PHE A 106 20.89 21.03 25.78
CA PHE A 106 21.35 19.82 25.11
C PHE A 106 22.50 20.15 24.18
N GLU A 107 23.61 19.44 24.33
CA GLU A 107 24.74 19.55 23.41
C GLU A 107 24.46 18.71 22.17
N LEU A 108 24.32 19.38 21.02
CA LEU A 108 23.99 18.75 19.75
C LEU A 108 25.17 18.83 18.79
N SER A 109 25.44 17.72 18.11
CA SER A 109 26.34 17.71 16.96
C SER A 109 25.58 18.14 15.70
N ALA A 110 26.29 18.63 14.69
CA ALA A 110 25.70 18.75 13.35
C ALA A 110 25.36 17.36 12.81
N GLY A 111 24.28 17.28 12.04
CA GLY A 111 23.72 16.03 11.55
C GLY A 111 22.37 15.72 12.19
N GLU A 112 22.03 14.45 12.30
CA GLU A 112 20.73 14.01 12.79
C GLU A 112 20.50 14.31 14.28
N CYS A 113 19.28 14.71 14.60
CA CYS A 113 18.79 14.82 15.96
C CYS A 113 17.40 14.21 16.04
N GLN A 114 17.25 13.14 16.82
CA GLN A 114 15.95 12.56 17.13
C GLN A 114 15.29 13.37 18.26
N ILE A 115 14.04 13.74 18.03
CA ILE A 115 13.18 14.43 18.99
C ILE A 115 12.03 13.50 19.34
N ASP A 116 11.97 13.07 20.59
CA ASP A 116 10.93 12.21 21.12
C ASP A 116 9.93 13.02 21.93
N VAL A 117 8.65 12.70 21.83
CA VAL A 117 7.60 13.19 22.73
C VAL A 117 6.97 12.00 23.42
N ILE A 118 7.01 12.00 24.75
CA ILE A 118 6.70 10.83 25.58
C ILE A 118 5.52 11.16 26.48
N ASP A 119 4.37 10.53 26.25
CA ASP A 119 3.17 10.71 27.08
C ASP A 119 3.34 9.97 28.41
N THR A 120 3.97 10.67 29.35
CA THR A 120 4.19 10.16 30.72
C THR A 120 2.93 10.18 31.59
N SER A 121 1.83 10.78 31.12
CA SER A 121 0.59 10.91 31.89
C SER A 121 -0.46 9.89 31.50
N SER A 122 -0.52 9.51 30.22
CA SER A 122 -1.68 8.84 29.61
C SER A 122 -3.01 9.56 29.92
N PHE A 123 -2.93 10.88 30.10
CA PHE A 123 -4.03 11.72 30.55
C PHE A 123 -4.01 13.05 29.80
N TRP A 124 -4.36 13.01 28.51
CA TRP A 124 -4.61 14.18 27.68
C TRP A 124 -3.42 15.15 27.56
N ALA A 125 -2.18 14.64 27.52
CA ALA A 125 -1.01 15.45 27.18
C ALA A 125 -1.26 16.21 25.87
N ARG A 126 -0.85 17.49 25.78
CA ARG A 126 -0.91 18.25 24.52
C ARG A 126 0.32 19.10 24.27
N ILE A 127 0.78 19.05 23.03
CA ILE A 127 1.97 19.73 22.54
C ILE A 127 1.58 20.58 21.33
N ASP A 128 1.90 21.86 21.37
CA ASP A 128 1.66 22.80 20.26
C ASP A 128 2.94 23.13 19.50
N LYS A 129 4.10 23.22 20.18
CA LYS A 129 5.36 23.57 19.50
C LYS A 129 6.57 23.15 20.32
N ILE A 130 7.64 22.79 19.62
CA ILE A 130 8.97 22.57 20.20
C ILE A 130 9.94 23.53 19.54
N MET A 131 10.85 24.10 20.34
CA MET A 131 11.90 24.99 19.87
C MET A 131 13.25 24.57 20.44
N LEU A 132 14.27 24.52 19.58
CA LEU A 132 15.67 24.42 19.97
C LEU A 132 16.38 25.69 19.54
N THR A 133 17.13 26.34 20.43
CA THR A 133 17.89 27.54 20.08
C THR A 133 19.28 27.58 20.71
N THR A 134 20.27 28.02 19.94
CA THR A 134 21.62 28.32 20.45
C THR A 134 21.69 29.66 21.19
N GLU A 135 20.64 30.49 21.09
CA GLU A 135 20.52 31.72 21.89
C GLU A 135 20.00 31.38 23.28
N LEU A 136 20.90 30.94 24.17
CA LEU A 136 20.53 30.39 25.47
C LEU A 136 19.73 31.37 26.37
N ILE A 137 19.84 32.69 26.15
CA ILE A 137 19.08 33.69 26.91
C ILE A 137 17.70 33.98 26.33
N TYR A 138 17.39 33.48 25.13
CA TYR A 138 16.12 33.71 24.45
C TYR A 138 14.96 33.00 25.16
N THR A 139 13.85 33.72 25.28
CA THR A 139 12.57 33.21 25.80
C THR A 139 11.50 33.38 24.74
N PRO A 140 10.85 32.30 24.27
CA PRO A 140 9.80 32.37 23.26
C PRO A 140 8.51 32.95 23.86
N GLU A 141 7.78 33.70 23.04
CA GLU A 141 6.48 34.29 23.40
C GLU A 141 5.39 33.93 22.39
N GLY A 142 4.13 34.03 22.81
CA GLY A 142 2.99 33.75 21.94
C GLY A 142 3.03 32.34 21.35
N LYS A 143 2.76 32.24 20.04
CA LYS A 143 2.75 30.96 19.29
C LYS A 143 4.13 30.54 18.75
N GLY A 144 5.17 31.34 18.96
CA GLY A 144 6.48 31.11 18.33
C GLY A 144 6.50 31.39 16.82
N GLY A 145 7.59 30.99 16.16
CA GLY A 145 7.79 31.12 14.70
C GLY A 145 7.26 29.93 13.90
N GLU A 146 7.26 30.06 12.57
CA GLU A 146 6.93 28.97 11.64
C GLU A 146 8.02 27.89 11.62
N GLU A 147 7.64 26.66 11.30
CA GLU A 147 8.58 25.55 11.05
C GLU A 147 9.66 26.00 10.07
N ASN A 148 10.92 25.75 10.44
CA ASN A 148 12.07 26.16 9.63
C ASN A 148 13.15 25.09 9.58
N ILE A 149 12.81 23.84 9.89
CA ILE A 149 13.75 22.74 9.98
C ILE A 149 13.38 21.61 9.04
N ARG A 150 14.41 20.96 8.47
CA ARG A 150 14.21 19.78 7.64
C ARG A 150 13.95 18.57 8.52
N HIS A 151 12.75 18.00 8.41
CA HIS A 151 12.41 16.70 8.95
C HIS A 151 12.91 15.60 8.02
N LEU A 152 13.70 14.67 8.55
CA LEU A 152 14.30 13.59 7.80
C LEU A 152 13.34 12.40 7.62
N ASN A 153 12.28 12.31 8.42
CA ASN A 153 11.25 11.27 8.34
C ASN A 153 9.88 11.72 7.79
N LYS A 154 9.68 13.00 7.46
CA LYS A 154 8.55 13.43 6.61
C LYS A 154 8.81 12.88 5.21
N GLY A 155 7.84 12.13 4.65
CA GLY A 155 7.95 11.40 3.39
C GLY A 155 8.88 12.05 2.36
N ASN A 156 10.15 11.64 2.37
CA ASN A 156 11.13 12.09 1.39
C ASN A 156 10.84 11.33 0.10
N THR A 157 9.95 11.91 -0.71
CA THR A 157 10.19 11.91 -2.15
C THR A 157 11.41 12.80 -2.37
N ALA A 158 12.47 12.24 -2.96
CA ALA A 158 13.72 12.92 -3.31
C ALA A 158 14.59 13.41 -2.14
N ASN A 159 15.45 12.54 -1.61
CA ASN A 159 16.90 12.80 -1.52
C ASN A 159 17.63 11.55 -1.00
N GLU A 160 18.67 11.13 -1.72
CA GLU A 160 19.50 9.94 -1.50
C GLU A 160 20.44 10.05 -0.29
N THR A 161 20.15 10.93 0.67
CA THR A 161 20.98 11.10 1.86
C THR A 161 20.65 9.98 2.85
N PRO A 162 21.64 9.22 3.36
CA PRO A 162 21.42 8.25 4.42
C PRO A 162 20.68 8.90 5.58
N LEU A 163 19.61 8.25 6.05
CA LEU A 163 18.85 8.67 7.23
C LEU A 163 19.64 8.46 8.54
N PHE A 164 20.83 7.85 8.46
CA PHE A 164 21.66 7.48 9.59
C PHE A 164 23.18 7.60 9.32
N ASN A 165 23.94 8.08 10.31
CA ASN A 165 25.41 8.27 10.27
C ASN A 165 26.27 6.99 10.04
N ASP A 166 25.68 5.79 10.03
CA ASP A 166 26.38 4.52 9.84
C ASP A 166 26.31 3.96 8.41
N GLY A 167 25.90 4.81 7.46
CA GLY A 167 25.80 4.50 6.03
C GLY A 167 24.55 3.72 5.63
N ILE A 168 23.71 3.30 6.58
CA ILE A 168 22.47 2.59 6.26
C ILE A 168 21.44 3.58 5.73
N THR A 169 20.89 3.27 4.55
CA THR A 169 19.79 4.04 3.97
C THR A 169 18.57 3.15 3.81
N ILE A 170 17.41 3.63 4.24
CA ILE A 170 16.11 2.98 4.02
C ILE A 170 15.23 3.98 3.28
N ASP A 171 14.75 3.62 2.10
CA ASP A 171 13.89 4.48 1.32
C ASP A 171 12.92 3.68 0.43
N ALA A 172 11.95 4.42 -0.12
CA ALA A 172 10.94 3.94 -1.05
C ALA A 172 10.93 4.75 -2.35
N ASN A 173 12.05 5.40 -2.71
CA ASN A 173 12.13 6.27 -3.90
C ASN A 173 12.45 5.45 -5.17
N PHE A 174 11.49 4.63 -5.58
CA PHE A 174 11.49 3.81 -6.78
C PHE A 174 10.05 3.40 -7.14
N PRO A 175 9.76 2.96 -8.37
CA PRO A 175 8.41 2.53 -8.74
C PRO A 175 7.84 1.47 -7.80
N GLY A 176 6.63 1.69 -7.30
CA GLY A 176 5.98 0.81 -6.31
C GLY A 176 6.48 0.99 -4.87
N GLY A 177 7.44 1.88 -4.61
CA GLY A 177 7.97 2.10 -3.27
C GLY A 177 6.96 2.75 -2.33
N ASN A 178 6.83 2.19 -1.11
CA ASN A 178 6.01 2.70 -0.03
C ASN A 178 6.60 2.31 1.34
N ILE A 179 7.11 3.28 2.08
CA ILE A 179 7.39 3.16 3.52
C ILE A 179 7.60 4.54 4.14
N ILE A 180 7.35 4.64 5.44
CA ILE A 180 7.82 5.70 6.32
C ILE A 180 8.71 5.08 7.39
N VAL A 181 9.92 5.60 7.55
CA VAL A 181 10.82 5.25 8.66
C VAL A 181 10.54 6.22 9.80
N SER A 182 9.84 5.78 10.84
CA SER A 182 9.43 6.63 11.94
C SER A 182 10.50 6.82 13.01
N GLY A 183 11.53 5.97 13.05
CA GLY A 183 12.63 6.09 14.02
C GLY A 183 13.60 4.92 13.98
N ARG A 184 14.60 4.94 14.87
CA ARG A 184 15.59 3.86 15.01
C ARG A 184 16.09 3.75 16.44
N GLU A 185 16.30 2.51 16.89
CA GLU A 185 17.05 2.17 18.11
C GLU A 185 18.12 1.12 17.75
N GLN A 186 19.40 1.51 17.80
CA GLN A 186 20.53 0.63 17.45
C GLN A 186 20.40 0.00 16.06
N ASN A 187 20.05 -1.30 15.95
CA ASN A 187 19.84 -1.98 14.67
C ASN A 187 18.35 -2.25 14.37
N THR A 188 17.46 -1.67 15.18
CA THR A 188 16.01 -1.76 15.01
C THR A 188 15.48 -0.48 14.38
N PHE A 189 14.79 -0.61 13.25
CA PHE A 189 14.12 0.48 12.56
C PHE A 189 12.62 0.37 12.77
N PHE A 190 12.02 1.48 13.16
CA PHE A 190 10.58 1.61 13.29
C PHE A 190 10.03 2.10 11.96
N ILE A 191 9.11 1.34 11.37
CA ILE A 191 8.59 1.58 10.04
C ILE A 191 7.06 1.53 10.04
N ARG A 192 6.43 2.15 9.05
CA ARG A 192 5.00 2.00 8.77
C ARG A 192 4.70 2.27 7.31
N GLN A 193 3.53 1.84 6.88
CA GLN A 193 2.97 2.15 5.56
C GLN A 193 2.79 3.66 5.42
N ASP A 194 3.04 4.15 4.21
CA ASP A 194 2.64 5.48 3.79
C ASP A 194 1.22 5.40 3.20
N LEU A 195 0.22 5.85 3.97
CA LEU A 195 -1.19 5.75 3.55
C LEU A 195 -1.52 6.73 2.41
N ARG A 196 -0.81 7.86 2.31
CA ARG A 196 -1.04 8.91 1.30
C ARG A 196 -2.52 9.32 1.21
N ASP A 197 -3.16 9.12 0.06
CA ASP A 197 -4.57 9.46 -0.20
C ASP A 197 -5.55 8.33 0.16
N ASN A 198 -5.07 7.26 0.82
CA ASN A 198 -5.90 6.15 1.24
C ASN A 198 -6.63 6.47 2.54
N MET A 199 -7.96 6.38 2.52
CA MET A 199 -8.81 6.68 3.68
C MET A 199 -8.86 5.53 4.69
N MET A 200 -8.39 4.35 4.30
CA MET A 200 -8.36 3.14 5.11
C MET A 200 -6.93 2.78 5.45
N ASP A 201 -6.69 2.43 6.71
CA ASP A 201 -5.44 1.78 7.11
C ASP A 201 -5.45 0.34 6.59
N TRP A 202 -4.76 0.13 5.46
CA TRP A 202 -4.72 -1.15 4.77
C TRP A 202 -3.38 -1.84 5.07
N PHE A 203 -2.54 -2.19 4.09
CA PHE A 203 -1.32 -2.95 4.40
C PHE A 203 -0.17 -2.89 3.39
N TYR A 204 -0.27 -2.15 2.29
CA TYR A 204 0.82 -2.15 1.30
C TYR A 204 2.07 -1.43 1.80
N TRP A 205 3.23 -2.05 1.55
CA TRP A 205 4.53 -1.43 1.71
C TRP A 205 5.59 -2.12 0.84
N CYS A 206 6.56 -1.35 0.36
CA CYS A 206 7.72 -1.84 -0.38
C CYS A 206 8.89 -0.85 -0.19
N PHE A 207 10.03 -1.32 0.29
CA PHE A 207 11.18 -0.44 0.52
C PHE A 207 12.48 -1.15 0.21
N ARG A 208 13.56 -0.38 0.12
CA ARG A 208 14.91 -0.91 0.00
C ARG A 208 15.78 -0.45 1.14
N VAL A 209 16.77 -1.28 1.44
CA VAL A 209 17.82 -1.01 2.41
C VAL A 209 19.14 -1.04 1.67
N ARG A 210 19.98 -0.04 1.92
CA ARG A 210 21.36 0.04 1.41
C ARG A 210 22.37 0.23 2.53
N GLY A 211 23.62 -0.18 2.28
CA GLY A 211 24.75 0.07 3.20
C GLY A 211 24.70 -0.77 4.49
N ALA A 212 24.05 -1.92 4.42
CA ALA A 212 23.84 -2.83 5.55
C ALA A 212 24.68 -4.12 5.47
N SER A 213 25.63 -4.23 4.53
CA SER A 213 26.50 -5.40 4.35
C SER A 213 27.06 -5.91 5.69
N GLY A 214 26.87 -7.20 5.97
CA GLY A 214 27.35 -7.86 7.18
C GLY A 214 26.65 -7.47 8.48
N LYS A 215 25.58 -6.65 8.42
CA LYS A 215 24.79 -6.25 9.59
C LYS A 215 23.53 -7.12 9.71
N LYS A 216 23.02 -7.24 10.93
CA LYS A 216 21.67 -7.75 11.19
C LYS A 216 20.77 -6.60 11.60
N LEU A 217 19.72 -6.36 10.83
CA LEU A 217 18.74 -5.30 11.09
C LEU A 217 17.39 -5.92 11.47
N THR A 218 16.63 -5.20 12.29
CA THR A 218 15.25 -5.53 12.65
C THR A 218 14.34 -4.39 12.20
N PHE A 219 13.19 -4.71 11.64
CA PHE A 219 12.20 -3.76 11.17
C PHE A 219 10.90 -4.00 11.91
N LYS A 220 10.38 -2.98 12.59
CA LYS A 220 9.20 -3.06 13.44
C LYS A 220 8.12 -2.11 12.97
N PHE A 221 6.96 -2.67 12.62
CA PHE A 221 5.78 -1.91 12.24
C PHE A 221 5.18 -1.19 13.45
N THR A 222 5.08 0.13 13.36
CA THR A 222 4.52 0.95 14.43
C THR A 222 3.01 1.13 14.34
N GLY A 223 2.42 0.85 13.17
CA GLY A 223 0.97 0.85 12.91
C GLY A 223 0.40 -0.54 12.67
N THR A 224 -0.37 -0.70 11.58
CA THR A 224 -0.94 -2.00 11.20
C THR A 224 0.15 -3.02 10.89
N ARG A 225 -0.04 -4.23 11.44
CA ARG A 225 0.81 -5.39 11.19
C ARG A 225 0.55 -5.92 9.79
N ALA A 226 1.32 -5.43 8.83
CA ALA A 226 1.18 -5.80 7.43
C ALA A 226 2.20 -6.84 6.98
N ILE A 227 2.42 -7.88 7.78
CA ILE A 227 3.32 -8.97 7.42
C ILE A 227 2.46 -10.19 7.09
N GLY A 228 2.67 -10.76 5.90
CA GLY A 228 1.94 -11.93 5.42
C GLY A 228 2.45 -13.23 6.04
N VAL A 229 1.80 -14.34 5.69
CA VAL A 229 2.07 -15.67 6.27
C VAL A 229 3.51 -16.17 6.04
N HIS A 230 4.15 -15.75 4.95
CA HIS A 230 5.55 -16.10 4.66
C HIS A 230 6.55 -15.00 5.03
N GLY A 231 6.14 -14.00 5.80
CA GLY A 231 6.96 -12.82 6.06
C GLY A 231 7.06 -11.90 4.85
N PRO A 232 8.09 -11.05 4.79
CA PRO A 232 8.32 -10.18 3.64
C PRO A 232 8.85 -10.96 2.44
N ALA A 233 8.45 -10.54 1.24
CA ALA A 233 9.17 -10.85 0.01
C ALA A 233 10.48 -10.05 -0.02
N ILE A 234 11.57 -10.69 -0.47
CA ILE A 234 12.89 -10.08 -0.57
C ILE A 234 13.45 -10.22 -1.99
N SER A 235 14.23 -9.21 -2.40
CA SER A 235 14.94 -9.21 -3.69
C SER A 235 16.21 -8.36 -3.59
N THR A 236 17.25 -8.69 -4.36
CA THR A 236 18.47 -7.87 -4.48
C THR A 236 18.50 -7.07 -5.78
N ASP A 237 17.60 -7.35 -6.72
CA ASP A 237 17.57 -6.77 -8.07
C ASP A 237 16.19 -6.19 -8.47
N PHE A 238 15.20 -6.27 -7.58
CA PHE A 238 13.80 -5.86 -7.78
C PHE A 238 13.04 -6.65 -8.86
N SER A 239 13.65 -7.67 -9.46
CA SER A 239 13.07 -8.50 -10.52
C SER A 239 12.69 -9.89 -10.04
N LYS A 240 13.59 -10.53 -9.28
CA LYS A 240 13.41 -11.88 -8.73
C LYS A 240 13.16 -11.80 -7.25
N TRP A 241 12.02 -12.33 -6.83
CA TRP A 241 11.59 -12.28 -5.45
C TRP A 241 11.49 -13.67 -4.85
N LYS A 242 11.81 -13.76 -3.56
CA LYS A 242 11.53 -14.94 -2.74
C LYS A 242 10.94 -14.49 -1.42
N TRP A 243 10.08 -15.29 -0.82
CA TRP A 243 9.65 -15.04 0.54
C TRP A 243 10.80 -15.29 1.51
N LEU A 244 10.99 -14.40 2.48
CA LEU A 244 11.99 -14.58 3.53
C LEU A 244 11.72 -15.88 4.32
N GLY A 245 10.45 -16.19 4.53
CA GLY A 245 10.01 -17.30 5.38
C GLY A 245 10.24 -16.95 6.85
N LEU A 246 9.19 -17.05 7.66
CA LEU A 246 9.31 -16.88 9.11
C LEU A 246 9.19 -18.25 9.79
N SER A 247 10.05 -18.49 10.78
CA SER A 247 10.01 -19.73 11.58
C SER A 247 8.74 -19.84 12.44
N GLN A 248 8.07 -18.71 12.70
CA GLN A 248 6.75 -18.61 13.31
C GLN A 248 6.01 -17.41 12.70
N PRO A 249 4.67 -17.41 12.62
CA PRO A 249 3.90 -16.21 12.29
C PRO A 249 4.31 -15.08 13.23
N ASP A 250 4.61 -13.91 12.69
CA ASP A 250 5.03 -12.80 13.52
C ASP A 250 3.85 -12.25 14.33
N GLU A 251 3.87 -12.53 15.64
CA GLU A 251 2.90 -12.02 16.61
C GLU A 251 3.18 -10.58 17.06
N TYR A 252 4.23 -9.92 16.57
CA TYR A 252 4.71 -8.63 17.08
C TYR A 252 4.68 -7.50 16.03
N GLY A 253 4.58 -7.82 14.74
CA GLY A 253 4.65 -6.84 13.65
C GLY A 253 6.09 -6.47 13.32
N GLU A 254 7.05 -7.37 13.46
CA GLU A 254 8.46 -7.16 13.16
C GLU A 254 9.10 -8.33 12.41
N PHE A 255 10.15 -8.03 11.65
CA PHE A 255 11.01 -9.04 11.04
C PHE A 255 12.48 -8.62 11.12
N SER A 256 13.39 -9.60 11.12
CA SER A 256 14.83 -9.34 11.04
C SER A 256 15.43 -9.91 9.77
N TYR A 257 16.45 -9.24 9.25
CA TYR A 257 17.25 -9.72 8.12
C TYR A 257 18.74 -9.59 8.45
N SER A 258 19.48 -10.67 8.20
CA SER A 258 20.94 -10.70 8.32
C SER A 258 21.53 -10.54 6.94
N PHE A 259 22.12 -9.39 6.66
CA PHE A 259 22.76 -9.09 5.39
C PHE A 259 24.06 -9.88 5.27
N GLU A 260 24.28 -10.51 4.12
CA GLU A 260 25.57 -11.16 3.84
C GLU A 260 26.68 -10.12 3.66
N GLN A 261 27.94 -10.57 3.78
CA GLN A 261 29.08 -9.71 3.50
C GLN A 261 29.09 -9.33 2.01
N GLY A 262 29.05 -8.03 1.71
CA GLY A 262 28.92 -7.50 0.35
C GLY A 262 27.48 -7.35 -0.15
N GLU A 263 26.47 -7.72 0.65
CA GLU A 263 25.06 -7.52 0.32
C GLU A 263 24.64 -6.08 0.67
N ASP A 264 24.87 -5.16 -0.26
CA ASP A 264 24.67 -3.72 -0.04
C ASP A 264 23.29 -3.19 -0.47
N LEU A 265 22.44 -4.01 -1.08
CA LEU A 265 21.10 -3.62 -1.51
C LEU A 265 20.13 -4.80 -1.37
N VAL A 266 19.08 -4.62 -0.57
CA VAL A 266 17.97 -5.56 -0.46
C VAL A 266 16.64 -4.80 -0.43
N PHE A 267 15.70 -5.25 -1.23
CA PHE A 267 14.31 -4.81 -1.24
C PHE A 267 13.47 -5.73 -0.37
N PHE A 268 12.47 -5.16 0.30
CA PHE A 268 11.50 -5.84 1.14
C PHE A 268 10.09 -5.38 0.74
N SER A 269 9.13 -6.30 0.69
CA SER A 269 7.72 -5.95 0.48
C SER A 269 6.76 -6.94 1.12
N ASN A 270 5.54 -6.52 1.45
CA ASN A 270 4.48 -7.45 1.87
C ASN A 270 3.87 -8.26 0.73
N ALA A 271 4.01 -7.77 -0.51
CA ALA A 271 3.49 -8.37 -1.73
C ALA A 271 4.58 -8.29 -2.79
N ILE A 272 4.80 -9.36 -3.57
CA ILE A 272 5.79 -9.27 -4.64
C ILE A 272 5.33 -8.22 -5.66
N PRO A 273 6.06 -7.11 -5.85
CA PRO A 273 5.59 -5.99 -6.65
C PRO A 273 5.50 -6.35 -8.12
N TYR A 274 4.58 -5.68 -8.81
CA TYR A 274 4.45 -5.68 -10.26
C TYR A 274 4.25 -4.22 -10.69
N VAL A 275 5.26 -3.65 -11.34
CA VAL A 275 5.28 -2.25 -11.79
C VAL A 275 5.23 -2.19 -13.31
N LYS A 276 5.08 -0.99 -13.88
CA LYS A 276 4.99 -0.79 -15.34
C LYS A 276 6.14 -1.45 -16.09
N LYS A 277 7.36 -1.39 -15.53
CA LYS A 277 8.55 -2.03 -16.11
C LYS A 277 8.35 -3.53 -16.37
N ASN A 278 7.68 -4.26 -15.47
CA ASN A 278 7.43 -5.70 -15.65
C ASN A 278 6.54 -5.95 -16.88
N LEU A 279 5.47 -5.15 -17.04
CA LEU A 279 4.59 -5.24 -18.21
C LEU A 279 5.33 -4.87 -19.49
N ASP A 280 6.14 -3.80 -19.45
CA ASP A 280 6.90 -3.36 -20.61
C ASP A 280 7.88 -4.44 -21.08
N GLU A 281 8.58 -5.10 -20.16
CA GLU A 281 9.49 -6.22 -20.45
C GLU A 281 8.74 -7.39 -21.09
N PHE A 282 7.61 -7.81 -20.50
CA PHE A 282 6.77 -8.86 -21.06
C PHE A 282 6.27 -8.53 -22.49
N LEU A 283 5.81 -7.30 -22.71
CA LEU A 283 5.29 -6.86 -24.00
C LEU A 283 6.38 -6.73 -25.05
N GLU A 284 7.59 -6.34 -24.67
CA GLU A 284 8.73 -6.26 -25.60
C GLU A 284 9.09 -7.64 -26.14
N ASP A 285 9.11 -8.66 -25.28
CA ASP A 285 9.39 -10.06 -25.68
C ASP A 285 8.37 -10.61 -26.68
N HIS A 286 7.14 -10.07 -26.68
CA HIS A 286 6.04 -10.50 -27.55
C HIS A 286 5.73 -9.53 -28.69
N ARG A 287 6.43 -8.39 -28.78
CA ARG A 287 6.18 -7.33 -29.79
C ARG A 287 6.08 -7.84 -31.24
N PRO A 288 6.84 -8.86 -31.69
CA PRO A 288 6.72 -9.37 -33.06
C PRO A 288 5.43 -10.16 -33.35
N ASP A 289 4.63 -10.53 -32.33
CA ASP A 289 3.42 -11.33 -32.52
C ASP A 289 2.32 -10.51 -33.19
N LYS A 290 1.85 -10.97 -34.35
CA LYS A 290 0.78 -10.33 -35.12
C LYS A 290 -0.58 -10.30 -34.40
N ASN A 291 -0.75 -11.15 -33.39
CA ASN A 291 -1.95 -11.24 -32.57
C ASN A 291 -1.88 -10.34 -31.33
N LEU A 292 -0.84 -9.50 -31.22
CA LEU A 292 -0.68 -8.53 -30.14
C LEU A 292 -0.79 -7.11 -30.71
N ASP A 293 -1.70 -6.32 -30.15
CA ASP A 293 -1.79 -4.88 -30.39
C ASP A 293 -1.74 -4.14 -29.05
N ILE A 294 -0.85 -3.14 -28.95
CA ILE A 294 -0.64 -2.35 -27.75
C ILE A 294 -1.04 -0.91 -28.07
N SER A 295 -2.02 -0.40 -27.35
CA SER A 295 -2.53 0.95 -27.49
C SER A 295 -2.74 1.62 -26.14
N THR A 296 -3.20 2.87 -26.14
CA THR A 296 -3.51 3.62 -24.93
C THR A 296 -5.02 3.69 -24.77
N LEU A 297 -5.55 3.16 -23.66
CA LEU A 297 -6.97 3.25 -23.32
C LEU A 297 -7.38 4.71 -23.06
N ALA A 298 -6.63 5.35 -22.18
CA ALA A 298 -6.83 6.73 -21.73
C ALA A 298 -5.52 7.26 -21.15
N HIS A 299 -5.49 8.56 -20.85
CA HIS A 299 -4.46 9.15 -20.01
C HIS A 299 -5.07 9.44 -18.64
N THR A 300 -4.36 9.10 -17.57
CA THR A 300 -4.78 9.44 -16.20
C THR A 300 -4.81 10.96 -16.01
N LYS A 301 -5.31 11.44 -14.86
CA LYS A 301 -5.24 12.87 -14.50
C LYS A 301 -3.81 13.43 -14.48
N LYS A 302 -2.80 12.60 -14.21
CA LYS A 302 -1.38 12.98 -14.25
C LYS A 302 -0.79 12.93 -15.67
N GLY A 303 -1.57 12.52 -16.67
CA GLY A 303 -1.12 12.37 -18.05
C GLY A 303 -0.42 11.04 -18.34
N THR A 304 -0.48 10.06 -17.43
CA THR A 304 0.15 8.75 -17.63
C THR A 304 -0.70 7.91 -18.59
N PRO A 305 -0.14 7.33 -19.65
CA PRO A 305 -0.89 6.47 -20.56
C PRO A 305 -1.26 5.15 -19.88
N VAL A 306 -2.55 4.83 -19.85
CA VAL A 306 -3.05 3.54 -19.36
C VAL A 306 -3.00 2.53 -20.51
N PRO A 307 -2.19 1.45 -20.40
CA PRO A 307 -2.00 0.50 -21.49
C PRO A 307 -3.25 -0.37 -21.71
N MET A 308 -3.65 -0.48 -22.98
CA MET A 308 -4.65 -1.42 -23.45
C MET A 308 -3.98 -2.44 -24.38
N ILE A 309 -4.12 -3.72 -24.05
CA ILE A 309 -3.55 -4.80 -24.85
C ILE A 309 -4.70 -5.55 -25.50
N THR A 310 -4.73 -5.58 -26.83
CA THR A 310 -5.70 -6.36 -27.60
C THR A 310 -5.02 -7.59 -28.16
N LEU A 311 -5.57 -8.76 -27.86
CA LEU A 311 -5.07 -10.06 -28.26
C LEU A 311 -6.00 -10.78 -29.24
N GLY A 312 -5.42 -11.50 -30.19
CA GLY A 312 -6.13 -12.38 -31.13
C GLY A 312 -6.60 -11.65 -32.38
N ARG A 313 -7.85 -11.90 -32.80
CA ARG A 313 -8.41 -11.23 -33.97
C ARG A 313 -8.56 -9.74 -33.67
N LYS A 314 -8.20 -8.90 -34.63
CA LYS A 314 -8.55 -7.47 -34.61
C LYS A 314 -10.07 -7.34 -34.47
N MET A 315 -10.54 -6.20 -34.00
CA MET A 315 -11.94 -5.90 -33.65
C MET A 315 -12.93 -6.10 -34.83
N GLU A 316 -13.14 -7.35 -35.22
CA GLU A 316 -13.98 -7.84 -36.30
C GLU A 316 -15.36 -8.22 -35.75
N GLU A 317 -16.40 -8.06 -36.57
CA GLU A 317 -17.75 -8.56 -36.28
C GLU A 317 -17.75 -10.09 -36.16
N HIS A 318 -18.70 -10.63 -35.41
CA HIS A 318 -18.92 -12.07 -35.19
C HIS A 318 -17.76 -12.80 -34.50
N THR A 319 -16.96 -12.10 -33.72
CA THR A 319 -15.86 -12.69 -32.93
C THR A 319 -16.16 -12.57 -31.44
N LYS A 320 -15.94 -13.64 -30.65
CA LYS A 320 -16.14 -13.59 -29.20
C LYS A 320 -15.24 -12.54 -28.55
N LYS A 321 -15.82 -11.66 -27.76
CA LYS A 321 -15.13 -10.57 -27.05
C LYS A 321 -14.98 -10.92 -25.58
N ILE A 322 -13.75 -10.79 -25.09
CA ILE A 322 -13.38 -11.00 -23.69
C ILE A 322 -12.73 -9.72 -23.21
N VAL A 323 -13.08 -9.25 -22.02
CA VAL A 323 -12.39 -8.12 -21.37
C VAL A 323 -11.90 -8.54 -20.01
N ILE A 324 -10.62 -8.33 -19.75
CA ILE A 324 -9.97 -8.63 -18.47
C ILE A 324 -9.29 -7.37 -17.94
N VAL A 325 -9.67 -6.96 -16.74
CA VAL A 325 -9.06 -5.82 -16.05
C VAL A 325 -8.35 -6.31 -14.79
N ALA A 326 -7.27 -5.62 -14.41
CA ALA A 326 -6.55 -5.87 -13.18
C ALA A 326 -6.03 -4.56 -12.58
N ARG A 327 -5.70 -4.57 -11.29
CA ARG A 327 -5.06 -3.46 -10.59
C ARG A 327 -5.91 -2.19 -10.57
N GLN A 328 -7.21 -2.36 -10.33
CA GLN A 328 -8.04 -1.24 -9.89
C GLN A 328 -7.60 -0.76 -8.50
N HIS A 329 -7.11 -1.66 -7.65
CA HIS A 329 -6.33 -1.27 -6.47
C HIS A 329 -4.84 -1.51 -6.72
N ALA A 330 -4.05 -0.45 -6.59
CA ALA A 330 -2.62 -0.44 -6.90
C ALA A 330 -1.74 -1.40 -6.08
N SER A 331 -2.18 -1.91 -4.93
CA SER A 331 -1.37 -2.88 -4.17
C SER A 331 -1.50 -4.31 -4.66
N GLU A 332 -2.54 -4.66 -5.42
CA GLU A 332 -2.96 -6.04 -5.72
C GLU A 332 -2.16 -6.68 -6.86
N SER A 333 -0.84 -6.80 -6.67
CA SER A 333 0.14 -7.08 -7.74
C SER A 333 0.05 -8.47 -8.33
N MET A 334 -0.45 -9.46 -7.58
CA MET A 334 -0.63 -10.81 -8.11
C MET A 334 -1.63 -10.82 -9.26
N GLY A 335 -2.60 -9.90 -9.30
CA GLY A 335 -3.54 -9.78 -10.41
C GLY A 335 -2.85 -9.53 -11.75
N SER A 336 -1.78 -8.73 -11.78
CA SER A 336 -0.98 -8.51 -13.00
C SER A 336 -0.17 -9.73 -13.40
N TYR A 337 0.42 -10.46 -12.45
CA TYR A 337 1.13 -11.72 -12.76
C TYR A 337 0.19 -12.79 -13.32
N VAL A 338 -1.03 -12.91 -12.77
CA VAL A 338 -2.07 -13.80 -13.30
C VAL A 338 -2.46 -13.39 -14.72
N LEU A 339 -2.68 -12.09 -14.97
CA LEU A 339 -3.02 -11.62 -16.30
C LEU A 339 -1.87 -11.79 -17.29
N GLU A 340 -0.62 -11.54 -16.90
CA GLU A 340 0.58 -11.79 -17.71
C GLU A 340 0.65 -13.27 -18.16
N GLY A 341 0.47 -14.21 -17.23
CA GLY A 341 0.46 -15.63 -17.56
C GLY A 341 -0.72 -16.06 -18.45
N PHE A 342 -1.89 -15.41 -18.31
CA PHE A 342 -3.01 -15.59 -19.22
C PHE A 342 -2.65 -15.12 -20.64
N MET A 343 -2.06 -13.93 -20.76
CA MET A 343 -1.63 -13.38 -22.07
C MET A 343 -0.54 -14.25 -22.71
N GLU A 344 0.42 -14.76 -21.93
CA GLU A 344 1.44 -15.69 -22.40
C GLU A 344 0.83 -16.98 -22.97
N ALA A 345 -0.13 -17.59 -22.25
CA ALA A 345 -0.83 -18.78 -22.75
C ALA A 345 -1.65 -18.48 -24.02
N PHE A 346 -2.28 -17.31 -24.09
CA PHE A 346 -3.05 -16.87 -25.26
C PHE A 346 -2.16 -16.77 -26.50
N LEU A 347 -0.97 -16.17 -26.38
CA LEU A 347 -0.02 -15.96 -27.49
C LEU A 347 0.80 -17.22 -27.84
N SER A 348 0.79 -18.23 -26.96
CA SER A 348 1.53 -19.48 -27.19
C SER A 348 1.08 -20.25 -28.46
N GLN A 349 2.00 -21.05 -29.01
CA GLN A 349 1.74 -21.95 -30.14
C GLN A 349 1.10 -23.28 -29.71
N THR A 350 0.48 -23.31 -28.53
CA THR A 350 -0.25 -24.49 -28.04
C THR A 350 -1.63 -24.57 -28.70
N GLN A 351 -2.31 -25.72 -28.59
CA GLN A 351 -3.68 -25.86 -29.08
C GLN A 351 -4.64 -24.84 -28.42
N VAL A 352 -4.38 -24.44 -27.17
CA VAL A 352 -5.18 -23.45 -26.44
C VAL A 352 -4.96 -22.07 -27.02
N GLY A 353 -3.70 -21.64 -27.16
CA GLY A 353 -3.35 -20.34 -27.73
C GLY A 353 -3.86 -20.17 -29.18
N HIS A 354 -3.64 -21.17 -30.04
CA HIS A 354 -4.16 -21.16 -31.41
C HIS A 354 -5.69 -21.05 -31.48
N TRP A 355 -6.41 -21.71 -30.57
CA TRP A 355 -7.87 -21.59 -30.52
C TRP A 355 -8.28 -20.16 -30.17
N PHE A 356 -7.69 -19.56 -29.14
CA PHE A 356 -8.02 -18.19 -28.76
C PHE A 356 -7.72 -17.18 -29.86
N GLN A 357 -6.52 -17.24 -30.44
CA GLN A 357 -6.09 -16.35 -31.53
C GLN A 357 -7.02 -16.44 -32.76
N SER A 358 -7.61 -17.62 -33.01
CA SER A 358 -8.49 -17.83 -34.18
C SER A 358 -9.95 -17.47 -33.93
N ASN A 359 -10.41 -17.50 -32.67
CA ASN A 359 -11.84 -17.43 -32.33
C ASN A 359 -12.24 -16.20 -31.49
N THR A 360 -11.28 -15.45 -30.96
CA THR A 360 -11.57 -14.40 -29.97
C THR A 360 -10.81 -13.11 -30.23
N THR A 361 -11.38 -12.02 -29.71
CA THR A 361 -10.67 -10.78 -29.41
C THR A 361 -10.68 -10.62 -27.88
N CYS A 362 -9.50 -10.56 -27.25
CA CYS A 362 -9.39 -10.36 -25.81
C CYS A 362 -8.74 -9.00 -25.54
N ILE A 363 -9.41 -8.14 -24.77
CA ILE A 363 -8.91 -6.82 -24.38
C ILE A 363 -8.49 -6.87 -22.92
N CYS A 364 -7.23 -6.58 -22.66
CA CYS A 364 -6.62 -6.63 -21.35
C CYS A 364 -6.18 -5.22 -20.91
N ILE A 365 -6.52 -4.84 -19.68
CA ILE A 365 -6.07 -3.59 -19.04
C ILE A 365 -5.35 -3.98 -17.73
N PRO A 366 -4.03 -4.25 -17.77
CA PRO A 366 -3.33 -4.89 -16.66
C PRO A 366 -2.98 -3.97 -15.49
N LEU A 367 -3.03 -2.65 -15.71
CA LEU A 367 -2.63 -1.62 -14.77
C LEU A 367 -3.67 -0.48 -14.82
N VAL A 368 -4.89 -0.73 -14.34
CA VAL A 368 -5.96 0.30 -14.34
C VAL A 368 -5.50 1.54 -13.55
N ASP A 369 -5.06 1.35 -12.31
CA ASP A 369 -4.51 2.41 -11.45
C ASP A 369 -2.99 2.57 -11.64
N ILE A 370 -2.53 2.79 -12.88
CA ILE A 370 -1.08 2.85 -13.19
C ILE A 370 -0.34 3.93 -12.38
N ASP A 371 -0.97 5.07 -12.10
CA ASP A 371 -0.39 6.12 -11.27
C ASP A 371 -0.16 5.65 -9.84
N GLY A 372 -1.13 4.93 -9.27
CA GLY A 372 -0.99 4.32 -7.95
C GLY A 372 0.05 3.22 -7.93
N VAL A 373 0.10 2.38 -8.97
CA VAL A 373 1.11 1.32 -9.11
C VAL A 373 2.52 1.90 -9.06
N GLU A 374 2.81 2.90 -9.89
CA GLU A 374 4.15 3.49 -9.96
C GLU A 374 4.48 4.30 -8.70
N ALA A 375 3.49 4.96 -8.10
CA ALA A 375 3.70 5.67 -6.84
C ALA A 375 3.97 4.70 -5.68
N GLY A 376 3.43 3.48 -5.71
CA GLY A 376 3.38 2.58 -4.55
C GLY A 376 2.19 2.83 -3.64
N ASP A 377 1.05 3.24 -4.18
CA ASP A 377 -0.18 3.45 -3.43
C ASP A 377 -0.90 2.13 -3.15
N GLN A 378 -1.85 2.19 -2.22
CA GLN A 378 -2.69 1.03 -1.89
C GLN A 378 -3.83 0.84 -2.89
N GLY A 379 -4.47 1.95 -3.29
CA GLY A 379 -5.65 2.00 -4.16
C GLY A 379 -6.98 1.59 -3.48
N LYS A 380 -6.96 0.64 -2.54
CA LYS A 380 -8.15 0.17 -1.83
C LYS A 380 -8.69 1.22 -0.84
N GLY A 381 -9.87 1.76 -1.13
CA GLY A 381 -10.48 2.81 -0.30
C GLY A 381 -9.87 4.20 -0.52
N ARG A 382 -9.32 4.45 -1.71
CA ARG A 382 -8.72 5.74 -2.08
C ARG A 382 -9.73 6.89 -2.05
N SER A 383 -9.26 8.08 -1.68
CA SER A 383 -9.99 9.36 -1.79
C SER A 383 -9.87 10.00 -3.19
N PRO A 384 -10.91 10.65 -3.73
CA PRO A 384 -12.24 10.84 -3.15
C PRO A 384 -13.20 9.67 -3.40
N ARG A 385 -12.79 8.69 -4.21
CA ARG A 385 -13.55 7.47 -4.50
C ARG A 385 -12.59 6.34 -4.82
N ASP A 386 -12.92 5.13 -4.41
CA ASP A 386 -12.20 3.93 -4.81
C ASP A 386 -12.40 3.67 -6.31
N HIS A 387 -11.33 3.30 -7.02
CA HIS A 387 -11.34 2.99 -8.46
C HIS A 387 -12.39 1.93 -8.82
N ASN A 388 -12.47 0.82 -8.07
CA ASN A 388 -13.51 -0.20 -8.27
C ASN A 388 -14.85 0.17 -7.61
N GLN A 389 -15.07 1.43 -7.28
CA GLN A 389 -16.38 1.97 -6.91
C GLN A 389 -16.75 3.15 -7.83
N ASP A 390 -15.96 3.43 -8.87
CA ASP A 390 -16.15 4.57 -9.75
C ASP A 390 -16.97 4.25 -11.00
N TYR A 391 -17.52 3.02 -11.15
CA TYR A 391 -18.41 2.64 -12.26
C TYR A 391 -19.84 3.16 -12.03
N THR A 392 -19.99 4.48 -12.05
CA THR A 392 -21.27 5.15 -11.84
C THR A 392 -22.04 5.32 -13.14
N THR A 393 -23.37 5.25 -13.09
CA THR A 393 -24.26 5.54 -14.24
C THR A 393 -24.84 6.96 -14.21
N ASN A 394 -25.03 7.52 -13.01
CA ASN A 394 -25.74 8.79 -12.79
C ASN A 394 -24.82 9.94 -12.33
N LYS A 395 -23.50 9.72 -12.35
CA LYS A 395 -22.48 10.70 -11.93
C LYS A 395 -21.28 10.60 -12.86
N ALA A 396 -20.52 11.67 -12.98
CA ALA A 396 -19.23 11.62 -13.64
C ALA A 396 -18.28 10.72 -12.86
N ASN A 397 -17.47 9.95 -13.60
CA ASN A 397 -16.35 9.21 -13.04
C ASN A 397 -15.32 10.18 -12.46
N THR A 398 -14.69 9.74 -11.39
CA THR A 398 -13.53 10.40 -10.78
C THR A 398 -12.29 10.16 -11.64
N TYR A 399 -12.17 8.98 -12.24
CA TYR A 399 -11.00 8.50 -12.96
C TYR A 399 -11.31 8.37 -14.45
N LEU A 400 -10.43 8.92 -15.31
CA LEU A 400 -10.63 8.95 -16.75
C LEU A 400 -10.50 7.55 -17.36
N GLU A 401 -9.62 6.74 -16.79
CA GLU A 401 -9.44 5.34 -17.12
C GLU A 401 -10.69 4.49 -16.85
N ILE A 402 -11.43 4.76 -15.78
CA ILE A 402 -12.69 4.05 -15.48
C ILE A 402 -13.79 4.44 -16.47
N ALA A 403 -13.90 5.73 -16.79
CA ALA A 403 -14.82 6.20 -17.85
C ALA A 403 -14.50 5.53 -19.19
N ALA A 404 -13.22 5.46 -19.56
CA ALA A 404 -12.78 4.82 -20.80
C ALA A 404 -13.06 3.31 -20.84
N ILE A 405 -12.96 2.60 -19.70
CA ILE A 405 -13.39 1.18 -19.62
C ILE A 405 -14.90 1.06 -19.90
N GLN A 406 -15.73 1.93 -19.32
CA GLN A 406 -17.17 1.90 -19.56
C GLN A 406 -17.50 2.23 -21.03
N GLU A 407 -16.87 3.25 -21.61
CA GLU A 407 -17.04 3.61 -23.03
C GLU A 407 -16.61 2.48 -23.95
N LEU A 408 -15.45 1.87 -23.69
CA LEU A 408 -14.97 0.69 -24.41
C LEU A 408 -16.01 -0.42 -24.38
N LEU A 409 -16.47 -0.82 -23.20
CA LEU A 409 -17.46 -1.89 -23.04
C LEU A 409 -18.77 -1.57 -23.79
N LEU A 410 -19.28 -0.35 -23.65
CA LEU A 410 -20.51 0.08 -24.33
C LEU A 410 -20.37 0.13 -25.86
N SER A 411 -19.15 0.30 -26.38
CA SER A 411 -18.88 0.25 -27.82
C SER A 411 -18.88 -1.17 -28.40
N LEU A 412 -18.74 -2.20 -27.56
CA LEU A 412 -18.70 -3.60 -28.00
C LEU A 412 -20.11 -4.10 -28.38
N PRO A 413 -20.24 -4.93 -29.44
CA PRO A 413 -21.49 -5.62 -29.73
C PRO A 413 -21.87 -6.53 -28.56
N LYS A 414 -22.89 -6.17 -27.77
CA LYS A 414 -23.26 -6.87 -26.52
C LYS A 414 -23.41 -8.39 -26.67
N LYS A 415 -23.94 -8.86 -27.80
CA LYS A 415 -24.15 -10.29 -28.08
C LYS A 415 -22.84 -11.06 -28.33
N GLU A 416 -21.75 -10.34 -28.61
CA GLU A 416 -20.43 -10.93 -28.85
C GLU A 416 -19.58 -10.92 -27.59
N VAL A 417 -19.95 -10.16 -26.55
CA VAL A 417 -19.24 -10.15 -25.26
C VAL A 417 -19.56 -11.42 -24.48
N CYS A 418 -18.55 -12.25 -24.25
CA CYS A 418 -18.72 -13.56 -23.61
C CYS A 418 -18.16 -13.64 -22.19
N ALA A 419 -17.18 -12.81 -21.84
CA ALA A 419 -16.60 -12.80 -20.50
C ALA A 419 -16.04 -11.42 -20.12
N LEU A 420 -16.35 -10.98 -18.90
CA LEU A 420 -15.88 -9.77 -18.26
C LEU A 420 -15.27 -10.14 -16.90
N ILE A 421 -13.95 -10.04 -16.78
CA ILE A 421 -13.19 -10.56 -15.64
C ILE A 421 -12.41 -9.42 -14.98
N ASP A 422 -12.55 -9.30 -13.67
CA ASP A 422 -11.87 -8.30 -12.84
C ASP A 422 -11.00 -9.01 -11.81
N ILE A 423 -9.68 -8.92 -11.96
CA ILE A 423 -8.73 -9.66 -11.12
C ILE A 423 -8.24 -8.76 -9.98
N HIS A 424 -8.50 -9.21 -8.76
CA HIS A 424 -8.20 -8.57 -7.50
C HIS A 424 -7.36 -9.48 -6.59
N CYS A 425 -6.91 -8.92 -5.47
CA CYS A 425 -6.37 -9.69 -4.36
C CYS A 425 -7.16 -9.42 -3.07
N PRO A 426 -7.42 -10.44 -2.24
CA PRO A 426 -8.16 -10.29 -1.01
C PRO A 426 -7.30 -9.64 0.09
N GLY A 427 -7.72 -9.71 1.36
CA GLY A 427 -6.86 -9.33 2.48
C GLY A 427 -5.52 -10.07 2.50
N LEU A 428 -4.56 -9.59 3.29
CA LEU A 428 -3.19 -10.11 3.29
C LEU A 428 -3.07 -11.57 3.79
N TYR A 429 -3.88 -11.96 4.78
CA TYR A 429 -3.88 -13.29 5.38
C TYR A 429 -5.17 -13.57 6.15
N GLY A 430 -5.40 -14.84 6.51
CA GLY A 430 -6.54 -15.26 7.33
C GLY A 430 -7.63 -15.99 6.55
N ARG A 431 -8.63 -16.51 7.28
CA ARG A 431 -9.67 -17.37 6.71
C ARG A 431 -10.41 -16.66 5.57
N GLY A 432 -10.34 -17.23 4.37
CA GLY A 432 -10.95 -16.69 3.14
C GLY A 432 -10.01 -15.80 2.31
N HIS A 433 -8.95 -15.25 2.90
CA HIS A 433 -7.96 -14.41 2.21
C HIS A 433 -6.80 -15.20 1.59
N GLU A 434 -6.70 -16.48 1.94
CA GLU A 434 -5.73 -17.44 1.41
C GLU A 434 -6.40 -18.47 0.50
N LEU A 435 -7.57 -18.12 -0.05
CA LEU A 435 -8.31 -18.90 -1.03
C LEU A 435 -8.22 -18.19 -2.37
N ILE A 436 -8.24 -18.97 -3.46
CA ILE A 436 -8.55 -18.45 -4.79
C ILE A 436 -10.05 -18.65 -5.01
N PHE A 437 -10.79 -17.57 -5.28
CA PHE A 437 -12.25 -17.63 -5.37
C PHE A 437 -12.85 -16.55 -6.28
N GLN A 438 -14.05 -16.82 -6.79
CA GLN A 438 -14.92 -15.83 -7.43
C GLN A 438 -15.82 -15.13 -6.40
N VAL A 439 -16.07 -13.84 -6.60
CA VAL A 439 -17.11 -13.10 -5.87
C VAL A 439 -18.43 -13.25 -6.63
N GLY A 440 -19.40 -13.92 -6.02
CA GLY A 440 -20.67 -14.28 -6.66
C GLY A 440 -21.53 -13.07 -7.00
N GLN A 441 -22.07 -13.05 -8.22
CA GLN A 441 -23.02 -12.06 -8.70
C GLN A 441 -24.40 -12.23 -8.07
N GLU A 442 -25.16 -11.13 -7.97
CA GLU A 442 -26.53 -11.16 -7.45
C GLU A 442 -27.52 -11.77 -8.46
N SER A 443 -27.30 -11.55 -9.75
CA SER A 443 -28.13 -12.13 -10.81
C SER A 443 -27.95 -13.65 -10.85
N PRO A 444 -29.04 -14.43 -10.81
CA PRO A 444 -28.96 -15.88 -11.00
C PRO A 444 -28.33 -16.28 -12.33
N LEU A 445 -28.49 -15.47 -13.39
CA LEU A 445 -27.90 -15.73 -14.69
C LEU A 445 -26.38 -15.71 -14.61
N HIS A 446 -25.79 -14.62 -14.08
CA HIS A 446 -24.33 -14.53 -13.98
C HIS A 446 -23.76 -15.54 -12.99
N TRP A 447 -24.45 -15.82 -11.88
CA TRP A 447 -23.99 -16.85 -10.95
C TRP A 447 -23.94 -18.24 -11.61
N GLN A 448 -24.91 -18.58 -12.46
CA GLN A 448 -24.83 -19.84 -13.23
C GLN A 448 -23.63 -19.88 -14.16
N GLU A 449 -23.31 -18.77 -14.84
CA GLU A 449 -22.10 -18.69 -15.67
C GLU A 449 -20.81 -18.80 -14.83
N GLN A 450 -20.75 -18.16 -13.65
CA GLN A 450 -19.64 -18.30 -12.71
C GLN A 450 -19.47 -19.76 -12.25
N VAL A 451 -20.55 -20.48 -11.95
CA VAL A 451 -20.52 -21.89 -11.56
C VAL A 451 -20.04 -22.79 -12.72
N LYS A 452 -20.46 -22.52 -13.97
CA LYS A 452 -19.95 -23.23 -15.14
C LYS A 452 -18.45 -23.01 -15.31
N PHE A 453 -18.02 -21.76 -15.19
CA PHE A 453 -16.61 -21.40 -15.28
C PHE A 453 -15.78 -22.03 -14.14
N ALA A 454 -16.27 -21.98 -12.90
CA ALA A 454 -15.63 -22.59 -11.74
C ALA A 454 -15.36 -24.09 -11.95
N LYS A 455 -16.34 -24.82 -12.49
CA LYS A 455 -16.18 -26.24 -12.81
C LYS A 455 -15.14 -26.48 -13.91
N ALA A 456 -15.05 -25.60 -14.90
CA ALA A 456 -14.01 -25.68 -15.93
C ALA A 456 -12.62 -25.41 -15.32
N LEU A 457 -12.51 -24.42 -14.44
CA LEU A 457 -11.26 -24.05 -13.77
C LEU A 457 -10.77 -25.12 -12.79
N GLU A 458 -11.66 -25.68 -11.98
CA GLU A 458 -11.34 -26.78 -11.06
C GLU A 458 -10.81 -28.01 -11.79
N LYS A 459 -11.31 -28.29 -13.01
CA LYS A 459 -10.87 -29.42 -13.86
C LYS A 459 -9.63 -29.12 -14.71
N ALA A 460 -9.33 -27.84 -14.99
CA ALA A 460 -8.20 -27.47 -15.82
C ALA A 460 -6.88 -27.96 -15.19
N GLU A 461 -5.96 -28.41 -16.05
CA GLU A 461 -4.66 -28.94 -15.65
C GLU A 461 -3.91 -27.96 -14.73
N ASN A 462 -3.31 -28.49 -13.67
CA ASN A 462 -2.83 -27.72 -12.53
C ASN A 462 -1.32 -27.86 -12.31
N ASP A 463 -0.53 -27.47 -13.31
CA ASP A 463 0.94 -27.61 -13.30
C ASP A 463 1.63 -26.81 -12.18
N ASN A 464 0.97 -25.76 -11.67
CA ASN A 464 1.50 -24.91 -10.59
C ASN A 464 1.11 -25.35 -9.18
N LYS A 465 0.30 -26.42 -9.07
CA LYS A 465 -0.23 -26.96 -7.81
C LYS A 465 -1.05 -25.98 -6.96
N LEU A 466 -1.36 -24.78 -7.45
CA LEU A 466 -2.21 -23.85 -6.70
C LEU A 466 -3.64 -24.43 -6.63
N PRO A 467 -4.22 -24.57 -5.43
CA PRO A 467 -5.54 -25.14 -5.28
C PRO A 467 -6.59 -24.13 -5.73
N TYR A 468 -7.52 -24.60 -6.55
CA TYR A 468 -8.78 -23.92 -6.80
C TYR A 468 -9.89 -24.93 -6.64
N LYS A 469 -10.84 -24.64 -5.76
CA LYS A 469 -12.02 -25.46 -5.50
C LYS A 469 -13.24 -24.60 -5.79
N ALA A 470 -14.16 -25.08 -6.61
CA ALA A 470 -15.35 -24.32 -6.98
C ALA A 470 -16.21 -23.96 -5.74
N ASN A 471 -16.16 -24.79 -4.69
CA ASN A 471 -16.84 -24.53 -3.43
C ASN A 471 -16.20 -23.40 -2.58
N ASN A 472 -15.04 -22.87 -2.98
CA ASN A 472 -14.46 -21.69 -2.34
C ASN A 472 -15.10 -20.39 -2.87
N ASP A 473 -15.80 -20.43 -4.02
CA ASP A 473 -16.47 -19.26 -4.59
C ASP A 473 -17.51 -18.71 -3.62
N MET A 474 -17.45 -17.40 -3.35
CA MET A 474 -18.26 -16.74 -2.34
C MET A 474 -19.62 -16.37 -2.93
N ALA A 475 -20.67 -17.10 -2.57
CA ALA A 475 -22.01 -16.82 -3.05
C ALA A 475 -22.51 -15.45 -2.55
N LYS A 476 -23.53 -14.90 -3.22
CA LYS A 476 -24.20 -13.69 -2.75
C LYS A 476 -24.85 -13.95 -1.38
N GLY A 477 -24.55 -13.08 -0.41
CA GLY A 477 -25.01 -13.21 0.97
C GLY A 477 -24.02 -13.88 1.92
N GLU A 478 -22.87 -14.35 1.42
CA GLU A 478 -21.81 -14.95 2.23
C GLU A 478 -20.66 -13.97 2.49
N GLY A 479 -19.95 -14.18 3.61
CA GLY A 479 -18.75 -13.40 3.96
C GLY A 479 -19.02 -11.90 4.00
N TRP A 480 -18.32 -11.14 3.15
CA TRP A 480 -18.55 -9.70 2.97
C TRP A 480 -19.44 -9.38 1.76
N ASN A 481 -19.81 -10.38 0.95
CA ASN A 481 -20.58 -10.23 -0.27
C ASN A 481 -22.10 -10.14 -0.01
N HIS A 482 -22.52 -9.22 0.85
CA HIS A 482 -23.94 -8.97 1.12
C HIS A 482 -24.58 -8.06 0.06
N LYS A 483 -25.93 -7.97 0.06
CA LYS A 483 -26.67 -7.08 -0.83
C LYS A 483 -26.27 -5.62 -0.57
N SER A 484 -26.04 -4.89 -1.66
CA SER A 484 -25.81 -3.45 -1.65
C SER A 484 -26.62 -2.86 -2.79
N GLU A 485 -27.63 -2.07 -2.44
CA GLU A 485 -28.53 -1.43 -3.41
C GLU A 485 -27.83 -0.35 -4.27
N LEU A 486 -26.55 -0.04 -3.96
CA LEU A 486 -25.79 1.08 -4.51
C LEU A 486 -24.37 0.68 -4.96
N SER A 487 -24.10 -0.60 -5.24
CA SER A 487 -22.76 -1.06 -5.65
C SER A 487 -22.39 -0.55 -7.05
N THR A 488 -21.33 0.25 -7.14
CA THR A 488 -20.80 0.86 -8.37
C THR A 488 -19.46 0.23 -8.79
N LYS A 489 -19.35 -1.09 -8.57
CA LYS A 489 -18.17 -1.88 -8.93
C LYS A 489 -18.20 -2.30 -10.39
N PHE A 490 -17.03 -2.59 -10.98
CA PHE A 490 -16.89 -3.10 -12.35
C PHE A 490 -17.85 -4.26 -12.60
N SER A 491 -17.83 -5.27 -11.72
CA SER A 491 -18.58 -6.50 -11.93
C SER A 491 -20.09 -6.30 -11.76
N THR A 492 -20.53 -5.47 -10.80
CA THR A 492 -21.95 -5.10 -10.66
C THR A 492 -22.44 -4.28 -11.86
N TRP A 493 -21.66 -3.29 -12.29
CA TRP A 493 -22.02 -2.45 -13.43
C TRP A 493 -22.07 -3.28 -14.71
N SER A 494 -21.08 -4.13 -14.95
CA SER A 494 -21.02 -5.02 -16.11
C SER A 494 -22.20 -6.00 -16.17
N ALA A 495 -22.55 -6.62 -15.04
CA ALA A 495 -23.71 -7.50 -14.91
C ALA A 495 -25.05 -6.80 -15.25
N SER A 496 -25.15 -5.48 -15.10
CA SER A 496 -26.35 -4.74 -15.48
C SER A 496 -26.44 -4.40 -16.98
N HIS A 497 -25.38 -4.64 -17.75
CA HIS A 497 -25.29 -4.25 -19.17
C HIS A 497 -25.13 -5.43 -20.14
N PHE A 498 -24.62 -6.56 -19.68
CA PHE A 498 -24.22 -7.71 -20.50
C PHE A 498 -24.70 -9.03 -19.90
N ASP A 499 -25.29 -9.90 -20.74
CA ASP A 499 -25.76 -11.24 -20.36
C ASP A 499 -24.68 -12.31 -20.60
N CYS A 500 -23.57 -12.25 -19.87
CA CYS A 500 -22.42 -13.16 -20.04
C CYS A 500 -21.75 -13.55 -18.71
N LEU A 501 -20.61 -14.25 -18.75
CA LEU A 501 -19.78 -14.45 -17.57
C LEU A 501 -19.26 -13.10 -17.08
N VAL A 502 -19.67 -12.69 -15.89
CA VAL A 502 -19.16 -11.49 -15.22
C VAL A 502 -18.66 -11.89 -13.84
N THR A 503 -17.38 -11.65 -13.57
CA THR A 503 -16.80 -12.09 -12.30
C THR A 503 -15.67 -11.20 -11.82
N THR A 504 -15.66 -11.00 -10.50
CA THR A 504 -14.46 -10.58 -9.78
C THR A 504 -13.75 -11.84 -9.28
N PHE A 505 -12.46 -11.96 -9.56
CA PHE A 505 -11.59 -13.01 -9.04
C PHE A 505 -10.71 -12.44 -7.94
N GLU A 506 -10.65 -13.13 -6.81
CA GLU A 506 -9.77 -12.80 -5.69
C GLU A 506 -8.63 -13.82 -5.67
N PHE A 507 -7.41 -13.34 -5.90
CA PHE A 507 -6.20 -14.15 -5.94
C PHE A 507 -5.25 -13.75 -4.80
N PRO A 508 -4.86 -14.67 -3.90
CA PRO A 508 -4.16 -14.35 -2.67
C PRO A 508 -2.73 -13.84 -2.92
N TYR A 509 -2.21 -13.06 -1.97
CA TYR A 509 -0.89 -12.41 -2.10
C TYR A 509 0.30 -13.36 -1.96
N ALA A 510 0.23 -14.32 -1.03
CA ALA A 510 1.39 -15.10 -0.61
C ALA A 510 1.12 -16.59 -0.40
N ASN A 511 -0.13 -16.96 -0.08
CA ASN A 511 -0.49 -18.34 0.26
C ASN A 511 -1.88 -18.69 -0.28
N ALA A 512 -1.99 -19.85 -0.91
CA ALA A 512 -3.24 -20.44 -1.37
C ALA A 512 -3.40 -21.83 -0.74
N GLU A 513 -4.20 -21.93 0.32
CA GLU A 513 -4.45 -23.17 1.09
C GLU A 513 -3.16 -23.97 1.43
N GLY A 514 -2.09 -23.29 1.84
CA GLY A 514 -0.81 -23.91 2.20
C GLY A 514 0.18 -24.05 1.05
N THR A 515 -0.19 -23.65 -0.16
CA THR A 515 0.71 -23.56 -1.32
C THR A 515 1.22 -22.13 -1.46
N VAL A 516 2.53 -21.97 -1.55
CA VAL A 516 3.17 -20.66 -1.73
C VAL A 516 2.71 -20.03 -3.05
N VAL A 517 2.37 -18.75 -2.98
CA VAL A 517 2.11 -17.91 -4.15
C VAL A 517 3.32 -16.99 -4.37
N ASP A 518 3.80 -16.98 -5.59
CA ASP A 518 4.91 -16.18 -6.09
C ASP A 518 4.68 -15.78 -7.56
N GLN A 519 5.67 -15.13 -8.18
CA GLN A 519 5.57 -14.65 -9.56
C GLN A 519 5.27 -15.79 -10.56
N ASP A 520 5.89 -16.96 -10.37
CA ASP A 520 5.82 -18.07 -11.32
C ASP A 520 4.51 -18.85 -11.15
N SER A 521 4.13 -19.13 -9.90
CA SER A 521 2.87 -19.80 -9.60
C SER A 521 1.65 -18.94 -9.99
N ALA A 522 1.71 -17.61 -9.80
CA ALA A 522 0.67 -16.68 -10.26
C ALA A 522 0.52 -16.67 -11.79
N ARG A 523 1.63 -16.56 -12.54
CA ARG A 523 1.60 -16.68 -14.02
C ARG A 523 1.05 -18.02 -14.47
N ALA A 524 1.51 -19.10 -13.86
CA ALA A 524 1.03 -20.42 -14.21
C ALA A 524 -0.47 -20.60 -13.88
N PHE A 525 -1.01 -19.88 -12.88
CA PHE A 525 -2.45 -19.83 -12.65
C PHE A 525 -3.17 -19.08 -13.76
N GLY A 526 -2.58 -17.99 -14.25
CA GLY A 526 -3.03 -17.30 -15.47
C GLY A 526 -3.14 -18.23 -16.68
N LYS A 527 -2.14 -19.09 -16.89
CA LYS A 527 -2.16 -20.12 -17.95
C LYS A 527 -3.32 -21.08 -17.76
N ARG A 528 -3.53 -21.57 -16.53
CA ARG A 528 -4.68 -22.43 -16.18
C ARG A 528 -6.02 -21.73 -16.39
N LEU A 529 -6.13 -20.45 -16.06
CA LEU A 529 -7.31 -19.62 -16.29
C LEU A 529 -7.64 -19.54 -17.79
N CYS A 530 -6.63 -19.41 -18.64
CA CYS A 530 -6.77 -19.44 -20.10
C CYS A 530 -7.37 -20.79 -20.57
N VAL A 531 -6.82 -21.92 -20.12
CA VAL A 531 -7.33 -23.27 -20.43
C VAL A 531 -8.79 -23.44 -20.00
N ALA A 532 -9.12 -23.01 -18.79
CA ALA A 532 -10.47 -23.06 -18.24
C ALA A 532 -11.45 -22.24 -19.08
N LEU A 533 -11.04 -21.02 -19.47
CA LEU A 533 -11.88 -20.10 -20.23
C LEU A 533 -12.16 -20.62 -21.64
N LYS A 534 -11.18 -21.24 -22.30
CA LYS A 534 -11.41 -21.94 -23.57
C LYS A 534 -12.48 -23.02 -23.40
N SER A 535 -12.37 -23.83 -22.36
CA SER A 535 -13.30 -24.94 -22.12
C SER A 535 -14.71 -24.43 -21.88
N TYR A 536 -14.86 -23.40 -21.03
CA TYR A 536 -16.12 -22.70 -20.80
C TYR A 536 -16.73 -22.15 -22.09
N LEU A 537 -15.95 -21.42 -22.90
CA LEU A 537 -16.44 -20.80 -24.13
C LEU A 537 -16.76 -21.80 -25.25
N SER A 538 -16.17 -23.00 -25.22
CA SER A 538 -16.43 -24.06 -26.20
C SER A 538 -17.65 -24.90 -25.84
N ASP A 539 -17.92 -25.10 -24.54
CA ASP A 539 -19.09 -25.86 -24.11
C ASP A 539 -20.38 -25.04 -24.16
N SER A 540 -20.32 -23.71 -24.07
CA SER A 540 -21.46 -22.82 -24.28
C SER A 540 -21.97 -22.79 -25.73
N GLU A 541 -21.30 -23.47 -26.68
CA GLU A 541 -21.75 -23.63 -28.07
C GLU A 541 -22.64 -24.86 -28.31
N LYS A 542 -22.72 -25.78 -27.32
CA LYS A 542 -23.57 -26.98 -27.36
C LYS A 542 -24.87 -26.74 -26.61
#